data_AF-A0A7W8A990-F1
#
_entry.id   AF-A0A7W8A990-F1
#
_cell.length_a   1.000
_cell.length_b   1.000
_cell.length_c   1.000
_cell.angle_alpha   90.00
_cell.angle_beta   90.00
_cell.angle_gamma   90.00
#
_symmetry.space_group_name_H-M   'P 1'
#
loop_
_entity.id
_entity.type
_entity.pdbx_description
1 polymer ?
#
loop_
_entity_poly.entity_id
_entity_poly.type
_entity_poly.pdbx_seq_one_letter_code
_entity_poly.pdbx_strand_id
1 'polypeptide(L)'
;MYATPSIGRIVHYVSYGTPGGEYTSQCRAAQITEVAPDGNTVGLAVISPTGLFFHSLAQGGCEHHETYGVNPPARRGGTWHWPEQV
;
A
#
# COMPACT_ATOMS: atom_id res chain seq x y z
N MET A 1 -1.64 -12.44 15.67
CA MET A 1 -1.62 -13.10 14.35
C MET A 1 -1.67 -12.00 13.30
N TYR A 2 -0.68 -11.92 12.42
CA TYR A 2 -0.74 -11.00 11.28
C TYR A 2 -1.84 -11.46 10.33
N ALA A 3 -2.74 -10.55 9.93
CA ALA A 3 -3.80 -10.89 8.98
C ALA A 3 -3.19 -11.23 7.62
N THR A 4 -3.66 -12.30 6.99
CA THR A 4 -3.21 -12.72 5.66
C THR A 4 -3.86 -11.83 4.59
N PRO A 5 -3.08 -11.24 3.66
CA PRO A 5 -3.66 -10.46 2.56
C PRO A 5 -4.55 -11.34 1.67
N SER A 6 -5.66 -10.77 1.21
CA SER A 6 -6.61 -11.45 0.33
C SER A 6 -7.28 -10.43 -0.59
N ILE A 7 -7.62 -10.87 -1.82
CA ILE A 7 -8.30 -10.05 -2.81
C ILE A 7 -9.63 -9.51 -2.25
N GLY A 8 -9.92 -8.24 -2.52
CA GLY A 8 -11.13 -7.56 -2.06
C GLY A 8 -11.02 -6.91 -0.68
N ARG A 9 -9.92 -7.11 0.06
CA ARG A 9 -9.69 -6.42 1.34
C ARG A 9 -9.34 -4.96 1.12
N ILE A 10 -9.88 -4.09 1.97
CA ILE A 10 -9.53 -2.67 2.05
C ILE A 10 -8.29 -2.52 2.93
N VAL A 11 -7.31 -1.78 2.44
CA VAL A 11 -6.02 -1.47 3.06
C VAL A 11 -5.67 0.00 2.85
N HIS A 12 -4.58 0.44 3.47
CA HIS A 12 -4.00 1.76 3.28
C HIS A 12 -2.76 1.67 2.39
N TYR A 13 -2.68 2.53 1.38
CA TYR A 13 -1.51 2.75 0.53
C TYR A 13 -0.86 4.09 0.88
N VAL A 14 0.47 4.12 0.93
CA VAL A 14 1.25 5.34 1.22
C VAL A 14 1.82 5.88 -0.09
N SER A 15 1.39 7.04 -0.54
CA SER A 15 1.91 7.64 -1.78
C SER A 15 3.38 8.08 -1.63
N TYR A 16 4.16 8.03 -2.71
CA TYR A 16 5.54 8.50 -2.72
C TYR A 16 5.70 10.00 -2.40
N GLY A 17 4.70 10.80 -2.78
CA GLY A 17 4.88 12.24 -2.89
C GLY A 17 5.77 12.59 -4.09
N THR A 18 6.02 13.89 -4.31
CA THR A 18 6.94 14.36 -5.34
C THR A 18 8.24 14.88 -4.71
N PRO A 19 9.40 14.73 -5.37
CA PRO A 19 10.69 15.21 -4.87
C PRO A 19 10.70 16.71 -4.51
N GLY A 20 9.88 17.52 -5.18
CA GLY A 20 9.74 18.96 -4.92
C GLY A 20 8.70 19.33 -3.86
N GLY A 21 8.02 18.36 -3.24
CA GLY A 21 7.05 18.60 -2.17
C GLY A 21 5.67 19.14 -2.61
N GLU A 22 5.46 19.36 -3.91
CA GLU A 22 4.16 19.77 -4.47
C GLU A 22 3.03 18.81 -4.06
N TYR A 23 3.34 17.51 -4.01
CA TYR A 23 2.46 16.50 -3.44
C TYR A 23 3.20 15.79 -2.32
N THR A 24 2.67 15.91 -1.11
CA THR A 24 3.20 15.19 0.05
C THR A 24 2.86 13.70 0.00
N SER A 25 3.63 12.90 0.73
CA SER A 25 3.26 11.51 0.99
C SER A 25 1.98 11.48 1.83
N GLN A 26 0.99 10.71 1.39
CA GLN A 26 -0.34 10.64 1.99
C GLN A 26 -0.82 9.21 2.07
N CYS A 27 -1.53 8.90 3.16
CA CYS A 27 -2.26 7.67 3.32
C CYS A 27 -3.54 7.70 2.47
N ARG A 28 -3.79 6.67 1.66
CA ARG A 28 -4.93 6.55 0.75
C ARG A 28 -5.62 5.21 0.95
N ALA A 29 -6.95 5.19 0.85
CA ALA A 29 -7.69 3.95 0.80
C ALA A 29 -7.33 3.18 -0.47
N ALA A 30 -7.16 1.87 -0.36
CA ALA A 30 -6.90 0.99 -1.48
C ALA A 30 -7.59 -0.36 -1.27
N GLN A 31 -7.87 -1.05 -2.37
CA GLN A 31 -8.36 -2.43 -2.35
C GLN A 31 -7.33 -3.37 -2.95
N ILE A 32 -7.11 -4.52 -2.32
CA ILE A 32 -6.27 -5.59 -2.86
C ILE A 32 -6.94 -6.19 -4.11
N THR A 33 -6.25 -6.16 -5.24
CA THR A 33 -6.68 -6.75 -6.51
C THR A 33 -5.94 -8.04 -6.84
N GLU A 34 -4.72 -8.19 -6.33
CA GLU A 34 -3.85 -9.34 -6.58
C GLU A 34 -3.02 -9.63 -5.32
N VAL A 35 -2.63 -10.88 -5.09
CA VAL A 35 -1.73 -11.27 -4.00
C VAL A 35 -0.58 -12.07 -4.59
N ALA A 36 0.65 -11.64 -4.35
CA ALA A 36 1.82 -12.36 -4.82
C ALA A 36 2.04 -13.66 -4.02
N PRO A 37 2.73 -14.66 -4.59
CA PRO A 37 3.01 -15.92 -3.88
C PRO A 37 3.80 -15.77 -2.58
N ASP A 38 4.54 -14.67 -2.42
CA ASP A 38 5.27 -14.35 -1.18
C ASP A 38 4.36 -13.94 0.00
N GLY A 39 3.07 -13.69 -0.27
CA GLY A 39 2.09 -13.26 0.74
C GLY A 39 2.36 -11.87 1.34
N ASN A 40 3.25 -11.08 0.74
CA ASN A 40 3.71 -9.80 1.27
C ASN A 40 3.54 -8.65 0.26
N THR A 41 3.66 -8.98 -1.02
CA THR A 41 3.46 -8.04 -2.13
C THR A 41 2.04 -8.21 -2.68
N VAL A 42 1.36 -7.09 -2.92
CA VAL A 42 -0.03 -7.09 -3.42
C VAL A 42 -0.19 -6.14 -4.59
N GLY A 43 -1.14 -6.46 -5.46
CA GLY A 43 -1.66 -5.50 -6.43
C GLY A 43 -2.75 -4.65 -5.77
N LEU A 44 -2.77 -3.34 -6.05
CA LEU A 44 -3.71 -2.40 -5.44
C LEU A 44 -4.48 -1.57 -6.47
N ALA A 45 -5.76 -1.36 -6.20
CA ALA A 45 -6.54 -0.25 -6.71
C ALA A 45 -6.63 0.84 -5.64
N VAL A 46 -5.91 1.93 -5.82
CA VAL A 46 -5.86 3.08 -4.90
C VAL A 46 -6.96 4.07 -5.28
N ILE A 47 -7.77 4.44 -4.29
CA ILE A 47 -8.92 5.32 -4.46
C ILE A 47 -8.54 6.71 -3.95
N SER A 48 -8.70 7.72 -4.80
CA SER A 48 -8.57 9.12 -4.42
C SER A 48 -9.77 9.92 -4.94
N PRO A 49 -9.99 11.15 -4.42
CA PRO A 49 -11.01 12.05 -4.98
C PRO A 49 -10.81 12.40 -6.45
N THR A 50 -9.59 12.27 -6.97
CA THR A 50 -9.24 12.63 -8.36
C THR A 50 -9.21 11.44 -9.31
N GLY A 51 -9.37 10.21 -8.81
CA GLY A 51 -9.45 9.02 -9.65
C GLY A 51 -9.02 7.73 -8.96
N LEU A 52 -8.87 6.70 -9.80
CA LEU A 52 -8.36 5.39 -9.43
C LEU A 52 -6.96 5.20 -10.02
N PHE A 53 -6.03 4.75 -9.19
CA PHE A 53 -4.65 4.46 -9.58
C PHE A 53 -4.37 2.98 -9.34
N PHE A 54 -3.75 2.30 -10.30
CA PHE A 54 -3.50 0.87 -10.23
C PHE A 54 -2.01 0.58 -10.08
N HIS A 55 -1.67 -0.25 -9.11
CA HIS A 55 -0.34 -0.82 -8.92
C HIS A 55 -0.47 -2.34 -9.09
N SER A 56 -0.24 -2.84 -10.31
CA SER A 56 -0.34 -4.27 -10.61
C SER A 56 0.90 -5.04 -10.17
N LEU A 57 0.79 -6.35 -9.92
CA LEU A 57 1.96 -7.20 -9.66
C LEU A 57 2.92 -7.24 -10.86
N ALA A 58 2.38 -7.15 -12.08
CA ALA A 58 3.18 -7.07 -13.31
C ALA A 58 4.09 -5.82 -13.36
N GLN A 59 3.75 -4.78 -12.60
CA GLN A 59 4.53 -3.54 -12.46
C GLN A 59 5.34 -3.48 -11.16
N GLY A 60 5.43 -4.60 -10.42
CA GLY A 60 6.18 -4.72 -9.17
C GLY A 60 5.31 -4.69 -7.90
N GLY A 61 4.02 -4.35 -8.00
CA GLY A 61 3.09 -4.33 -6.87
C GLY A 61 3.48 -3.35 -5.76
N CYS A 62 2.92 -3.58 -4.57
CA CYS A 62 3.22 -2.84 -3.36
C CYS A 62 3.60 -3.81 -2.24
N GLU A 63 4.72 -3.56 -1.57
CA GLU A 63 5.19 -4.34 -0.43
C GLU A 63 4.53 -3.87 0.87
N HIS A 64 4.34 -4.79 1.82
CA HIS A 64 3.84 -4.44 3.15
C HIS A 64 4.84 -3.56 3.90
N HIS A 65 4.38 -2.53 4.62
CA HIS A 65 5.31 -1.59 5.27
C HIS A 65 6.20 -2.27 6.33
N GLU A 66 5.71 -3.34 6.97
CA GLU A 66 6.40 -4.00 8.09
C GLU A 66 7.58 -4.88 7.64
N THR A 67 7.80 -5.03 6.33
CA THR A 67 8.92 -5.82 5.79
C THR A 67 10.27 -5.14 6.03
N TYR A 68 10.29 -3.84 6.27
CA TYR A 68 11.51 -3.09 6.56
C TYR A 68 11.66 -2.95 8.08
N GLY A 69 12.67 -3.64 8.64
CA GLY A 69 13.01 -3.68 10.08
C GLY A 69 13.45 -2.34 10.71
N VAL A 70 12.77 -1.26 10.36
CA VAL A 70 12.87 0.05 11.01
C VAL A 70 11.88 0.04 12.17
N ASN A 71 12.32 0.48 13.35
CA ASN A 71 11.45 0.60 14.52
C ASN A 71 11.40 2.08 14.95
N PRO A 72 10.26 2.79 14.79
CA PRO A 72 9.01 2.31 14.22
C PRO A 72 9.10 2.14 12.70
N PRO A 73 8.28 1.24 12.10
CA PRO A 73 8.28 1.07 10.66
C PRO A 73 7.88 2.39 10.01
N ALA A 74 8.81 3.00 9.28
CA ALA A 74 8.50 4.20 8.52
C ALA A 74 7.54 3.80 7.39
N ARG A 75 6.35 4.41 7.37
CA ARG A 75 5.38 4.32 6.27
C ARG A 75 6.01 4.92 5.01
N ARG A 76 6.82 4.12 4.30
CA ARG A 76 7.55 4.52 3.11
C ARG A 76 6.57 4.65 1.95
N GLY A 77 6.78 5.65 1.10
CA GLY A 77 6.08 5.75 -0.17
C GLY A 77 6.17 4.46 -0.98
N GLY A 78 5.04 4.03 -1.56
CA GLY A 78 4.93 2.80 -2.33
C GLY A 78 4.56 1.55 -1.51
N THR A 79 4.44 1.67 -0.19
CA THR A 79 4.09 0.53 0.68
C THR A 79 2.60 0.53 1.04
N TRP A 80 2.12 -0.62 1.50
CA TRP A 80 0.76 -0.79 2.00
C TRP A 80 0.71 -1.29 3.45
N HIS A 81 -0.43 -1.10 4.11
CA HIS A 81 -0.66 -1.59 5.46
C HIS A 81 -2.13 -1.78 5.81
N TRP A 82 -2.38 -2.59 6.84
CA TRP A 82 -3.71 -2.73 7.41
C TRP A 82 -4.22 -1.39 7.99
N PRO A 83 -5.52 -1.08 7.88
CA PRO A 83 -6.11 0.09 8.53
C PRO A 83 -5.86 0.06 10.04
N GLU A 84 -5.76 1.23 10.67
CA GLU A 84 -5.70 1.30 12.14
C GLU A 84 -6.95 0.67 12.76
N GLN A 85 -6.77 -0.10 13.83
CA GLN A 85 -7.90 -0.56 14.63
C GLN A 85 -8.49 0.67 15.36
N VAL A 86 -9.79 0.88 15.20
CA VAL A 86 -10.60 1.90 15.91
C VAL A 86 -11.52 1.24 16.92
#